data_AF-M2BIW8-F1
#
_entry.id   AF-M2BIW8-F1
#
_cell.length_a   1.000
_cell.length_b   1.000
_cell.length_c   1.000
_cell.angle_alpha   90.00
_cell.angle_beta   90.00
_cell.angle_gamma   90.00
#
_symmetry.space_group_name_H-M   'P 1'
#
loop_
_entity.id
_entity.type
_entity.pdbx_description
1 polymer ?
#
loop_
_entity_poly.entity_id
_entity_poly.type
_entity_poly.pdbx_seq_one_letter_code
_entity_poly.pdbx_strand_id
1 'polypeptide(L)'
;MESFGQDMYTTKVDELPENMTNFLKTNLSLDVTTDNFVSATWIMNFFSKGKIFCIVLNDRVVYNFTSIEQNYYSSVTGIEKNLYNQIIMTSAGNRTIIFSQGFGYTPKKDVIEKIFADINRAFNDYNTQKNEEGTSVKEESPDILIKKLYALYQQGILTEEEFTLKKKKILNEI
;
A
#
# COMPACT_ATOMS: atom_id res chain seq x y z
N MET A 1 6.63 17.53 -34.23
CA MET A 1 5.79 16.31 -34.08
C MET A 1 5.93 15.90 -32.63
N GLU A 2 5.01 16.32 -31.76
CA GLU A 2 5.05 15.94 -30.33
C GLU A 2 4.81 14.43 -30.24
N SER A 3 5.71 13.70 -29.58
CA SER A 3 5.55 12.25 -29.46
C SER A 3 4.32 11.96 -28.59
N PHE A 4 3.26 11.45 -29.20
CA PHE A 4 2.12 10.95 -28.46
C PHE A 4 2.55 9.79 -27.55
N GLY A 5 2.26 9.92 -26.26
CA GLY A 5 2.06 8.79 -25.34
C GLY A 5 3.28 7.94 -25.02
N GLN A 6 4.42 8.53 -24.67
CA GLN A 6 5.45 7.77 -23.97
C GLN A 6 5.10 7.66 -22.49
N ASP A 7 5.00 6.43 -22.00
CA ASP A 7 4.87 6.14 -20.57
C ASP A 7 6.07 6.71 -19.84
N MET A 8 5.81 7.63 -18.93
CA MET A 8 6.83 8.18 -18.05
C MET A 8 6.81 7.41 -16.73
N TYR A 9 7.99 7.21 -16.13
CA TYR A 9 8.14 6.66 -14.79
C TYR A 9 9.25 7.43 -14.07
N THR A 10 9.03 7.78 -12.81
CA THR A 10 10.07 8.38 -11.97
C THR A 10 9.91 7.98 -10.51
N THR A 11 11.02 8.03 -9.79
CA THR A 11 11.10 7.97 -8.32
C THR A 11 11.58 9.30 -7.74
N LYS A 12 11.65 10.38 -8.52
CA LYS A 12 12.05 11.71 -8.07
C LYS A 12 10.93 12.72 -8.25
N VAL A 13 10.67 13.51 -7.21
CA VAL A 13 9.58 14.49 -7.18
C VAL A 13 9.80 15.64 -8.17
N ASP A 14 11.04 16.05 -8.38
CA ASP A 14 11.43 17.13 -9.29
C ASP A 14 11.26 16.77 -10.78
N GLU A 15 11.10 15.48 -11.09
CA GLU A 15 10.78 14.99 -12.44
C GLU A 15 9.26 14.99 -12.72
N LEU A 16 8.41 15.34 -11.74
CA LEU A 16 6.98 15.43 -11.95
C LEU A 16 6.60 16.68 -12.76
N PRO A 17 5.70 16.57 -13.77
CA PRO A 17 5.24 17.73 -14.52
C PRO A 17 4.56 18.76 -13.62
N GLU A 18 4.90 20.04 -13.78
CA GLU A 18 4.34 21.16 -13.00
C GLU A 18 2.80 21.22 -13.11
N ASN A 19 2.25 20.92 -14.29
CA ASN A 19 0.80 20.90 -14.48
C ASN A 19 0.10 19.69 -13.82
N MET A 20 0.84 18.66 -13.40
CA MET A 20 0.34 17.55 -12.59
C MET A 20 0.39 17.91 -11.12
N THR A 21 1.51 18.48 -10.62
CA THR A 21 1.61 18.94 -9.23
C THR A 21 0.57 20.01 -8.92
N ASN A 22 0.38 20.99 -9.81
CA ASN A 22 -0.68 21.99 -9.71
C ASN A 22 -2.09 21.37 -9.70
N PHE A 23 -2.31 20.32 -10.49
CA PHE A 23 -3.59 19.60 -10.51
C PHE A 23 -3.88 18.90 -9.18
N LEU A 24 -2.90 18.21 -8.59
CA LEU A 24 -3.04 17.54 -7.29
C LEU A 24 -3.29 18.57 -6.18
N LYS A 25 -2.55 19.67 -6.17
CA LYS A 25 -2.72 20.75 -5.20
C LYS A 25 -4.11 21.39 -5.29
N THR A 26 -4.61 21.61 -6.49
CA THR A 26 -5.90 22.27 -6.72
C THR A 26 -7.08 21.35 -6.41
N ASN A 27 -7.02 20.09 -6.85
CA ASN A 27 -8.17 19.18 -6.77
C ASN A 27 -8.20 18.36 -5.48
N LEU A 28 -7.05 18.10 -4.86
CA LEU A 28 -6.94 17.25 -3.69
C LEU A 28 -6.34 17.95 -2.46
N SER A 29 -5.91 19.22 -2.59
CA SER A 29 -5.09 19.89 -1.56
C SER A 29 -3.84 19.08 -1.18
N LEU A 30 -3.31 18.31 -2.14
CA LEU A 30 -2.18 17.43 -1.95
C LEU A 30 -0.89 18.13 -2.36
N ASP A 31 0.04 18.25 -1.40
CA ASP A 31 1.43 18.64 -1.68
C ASP A 31 2.30 17.38 -1.76
N VAL A 32 2.94 17.18 -2.92
CA VAL A 32 3.84 16.03 -3.16
C VAL A 32 5.26 16.49 -2.88
N THR A 33 5.86 15.92 -1.85
CA THR A 33 7.19 16.28 -1.36
C THR A 33 8.12 15.08 -1.43
N THR A 34 9.42 15.31 -1.35
CA THR A 34 10.41 14.21 -1.32
C THR A 34 10.15 13.24 -0.17
N ASP A 35 9.61 13.72 0.94
CA ASP A 35 9.37 12.92 2.16
C ASP A 35 8.14 12.01 2.06
N ASN A 36 7.18 12.31 1.17
CA ASN A 36 5.96 11.51 1.03
C ASN A 36 5.85 10.76 -0.29
N PHE A 37 6.76 11.02 -1.24
CA PHE A 37 6.72 10.47 -2.58
C PHE A 37 7.56 9.20 -2.72
N VAL A 38 6.99 8.18 -3.37
CA VAL A 38 7.68 6.93 -3.67
C VAL A 38 7.99 6.85 -5.17
N SER A 39 6.96 6.93 -6.00
CA SER A 39 7.09 6.91 -7.45
C SER A 39 5.84 7.42 -8.16
N ALA A 40 5.97 7.69 -9.46
CA ALA A 40 4.84 8.01 -10.31
C ALA A 40 5.01 7.46 -11.72
N THR A 41 3.87 7.20 -12.37
CA THR A 41 3.79 7.03 -13.82
C THR A 41 2.64 7.84 -14.38
N TRP A 42 2.81 8.38 -15.59
CA TRP A 42 1.79 9.20 -16.22
C TRP A 42 1.89 9.18 -17.75
N ILE A 43 0.78 9.58 -18.36
CA ILE A 43 0.72 10.11 -19.71
C ILE A 43 0.02 11.46 -19.69
N MET A 44 0.69 12.44 -20.29
CA MET A 44 0.11 13.74 -20.56
C MET A 44 -0.63 13.71 -21.88
N ASN A 45 -1.79 14.39 -21.94
CA ASN A 45 -2.56 14.62 -23.16
C ASN A 45 -3.04 13.32 -23.84
N PHE A 46 -3.63 12.40 -23.05
CA PHE A 46 -4.22 11.18 -23.59
C PHE A 46 -5.60 11.46 -24.23
N PHE A 47 -5.58 11.88 -25.50
CA PHE A 47 -6.78 12.25 -26.27
C PHE A 47 -7.70 13.21 -25.49
N SER A 48 -9.01 12.97 -25.48
CA SER A 48 -10.01 13.73 -24.74
C SER A 48 -10.11 13.35 -23.25
N LYS A 49 -9.40 12.31 -22.80
CA LYS A 49 -9.47 11.83 -21.41
C LYS A 49 -8.57 12.62 -20.44
N GLY A 50 -7.80 13.56 -20.95
CA GLY A 50 -6.96 14.44 -20.13
C GLY A 50 -5.68 13.76 -19.65
N LYS A 51 -5.39 13.87 -18.35
CA LYS A 51 -4.14 13.41 -17.72
C LYS A 51 -4.39 12.06 -17.07
N ILE A 52 -3.65 11.04 -17.46
CA ILE A 52 -3.69 9.74 -16.77
C ILE A 52 -2.44 9.63 -15.92
N PHE A 53 -2.59 9.33 -14.64
CA PHE A 53 -1.45 9.14 -13.76
C PHE A 53 -1.76 8.18 -12.62
N CYS A 54 -0.70 7.56 -12.10
CA CYS A 54 -0.66 6.87 -10.83
C CYS A 54 0.53 7.41 -10.04
N ILE A 55 0.29 7.82 -8.80
CA ILE A 55 1.28 8.35 -7.88
C ILE A 55 1.23 7.49 -6.63
N VAL A 56 2.38 6.93 -6.27
CA VAL A 56 2.59 6.14 -5.08
C VAL A 56 3.20 7.06 -4.02
N LEU A 57 2.50 7.20 -2.90
CA LEU A 57 2.94 7.94 -1.72
C LEU A 57 3.14 6.96 -0.57
N ASN A 58 3.78 7.43 0.51
CA ASN A 58 4.04 6.60 1.69
C ASN A 58 2.77 6.15 2.43
N ASP A 59 1.65 6.88 2.30
CA ASP A 59 0.40 6.59 3.01
C ASP A 59 -0.75 6.14 2.09
N ARG A 60 -0.64 6.36 0.77
CA ARG A 60 -1.70 6.09 -0.19
C ARG A 60 -1.21 5.99 -1.62
N VAL A 61 -2.06 5.45 -2.49
CA VAL A 61 -1.93 5.57 -3.94
C VAL A 61 -2.98 6.55 -4.47
N VAL A 62 -2.56 7.51 -5.28
CA VAL A 62 -3.45 8.44 -6.00
C VAL A 62 -3.45 8.09 -7.48
N TYR A 63 -4.63 7.87 -8.03
CA TYR A 63 -4.79 7.48 -9.43
C TYR A 63 -5.82 8.37 -10.10
N ASN A 64 -5.56 8.78 -11.35
CA ASN A 64 -6.52 9.53 -12.15
C ASN A 64 -6.67 8.91 -13.53
N PHE A 65 -7.91 8.62 -13.92
CA PHE A 65 -8.25 8.14 -15.26
C PHE A 65 -9.59 8.67 -15.76
N THR A 66 -10.69 8.24 -15.14
CA THR A 66 -12.04 8.82 -15.33
C THR A 66 -12.40 9.77 -14.21
N SER A 67 -11.96 9.42 -13.01
CA SER A 67 -12.07 10.16 -11.76
C SER A 67 -10.74 10.06 -11.03
N ILE A 68 -10.52 10.98 -10.10
CA ILE A 68 -9.40 10.91 -9.19
C ILE A 68 -9.80 10.01 -8.01
N GLU A 69 -9.02 8.96 -7.79
CA GLU A 69 -9.20 7.99 -6.71
C GLU A 69 -8.01 8.06 -5.75
N GLN A 70 -8.29 7.94 -4.44
CA GLN A 70 -7.28 7.86 -3.40
C GLN A 70 -7.45 6.57 -2.59
N ASN A 71 -6.44 5.71 -2.62
CA ASN A 71 -6.43 4.44 -1.90
C ASN A 71 -5.43 4.52 -0.75
N TYR A 72 -5.93 4.80 0.45
CA TYR A 72 -5.14 4.89 1.67
C TYR A 72 -4.74 3.49 2.16
N TYR A 73 -3.46 3.29 2.46
CA TYR A 73 -2.96 2.00 2.94
C TYR A 73 -3.61 1.55 4.26
N SER A 74 -4.12 2.50 5.05
CA SER A 74 -4.88 2.23 6.27
C SER A 74 -6.16 1.42 6.06
N SER A 75 -6.75 1.46 4.85
CA SER A 75 -8.01 0.77 4.50
C SER A 75 -7.85 -0.33 3.46
N VAL A 76 -6.67 -0.44 2.84
CA VAL A 76 -6.35 -1.45 1.84
C VAL A 76 -6.15 -2.81 2.51
N THR A 77 -6.86 -3.81 2.02
CA THR A 77 -6.82 -5.20 2.52
C THR A 77 -6.07 -6.14 1.59
N GLY A 78 -5.81 -5.73 0.34
CA GLY A 78 -5.07 -6.55 -0.61
C GLY A 78 -4.64 -5.77 -1.84
N ILE A 79 -3.48 -6.15 -2.38
CA ILE A 79 -2.89 -5.59 -3.59
C ILE A 79 -2.48 -6.77 -4.47
N GLU A 80 -3.03 -6.86 -5.67
CA GLU A 80 -2.76 -7.96 -6.58
C GLU A 80 -2.48 -7.47 -8.00
N LYS A 81 -1.74 -8.27 -8.75
CA LYS A 81 -1.57 -8.12 -10.20
C LYS A 81 -2.17 -9.33 -10.89
N ASN A 82 -3.10 -9.10 -11.81
CA ASN A 82 -3.71 -10.20 -12.56
C ASN A 82 -2.95 -10.54 -13.85
N LEU A 83 -3.40 -11.57 -14.56
CA LEU A 83 -2.81 -12.04 -15.83
C LEU A 83 -2.87 -11.01 -16.96
N TYR A 84 -3.73 -10.00 -16.85
CA TYR A 84 -3.85 -8.90 -17.81
C TYR A 84 -2.94 -7.70 -17.47
N ASN A 85 -2.01 -7.88 -16.52
CA ASN A 85 -1.15 -6.82 -15.97
C ASN A 85 -1.93 -5.66 -15.35
N GLN A 86 -3.12 -5.92 -14.82
CA GLN A 86 -3.87 -4.91 -14.07
C GLN A 86 -3.43 -4.96 -12.61
N ILE A 87 -3.14 -3.79 -12.04
CA ILE A 87 -2.95 -3.64 -10.60
C ILE A 87 -4.31 -3.38 -9.97
N ILE A 88 -4.68 -4.22 -9.02
CA ILE A 88 -5.96 -4.16 -8.32
C ILE A 88 -5.66 -3.91 -6.84
N MET A 89 -6.26 -2.86 -6.29
CA MET A 89 -6.25 -2.56 -4.87
C MET A 89 -7.63 -2.81 -4.31
N THR A 90 -7.71 -3.64 -3.28
CA THR A 90 -8.95 -3.98 -2.58
C THR A 90 -8.96 -3.30 -1.22
N SER A 91 -10.09 -2.67 -0.89
CA SER A 91 -10.38 -2.09 0.43
C SER A 91 -11.77 -2.55 0.88
N ALA A 92 -12.16 -2.27 2.13
CA ALA A 92 -13.49 -2.61 2.62
C ALA A 92 -14.59 -1.97 1.75
N GLY A 93 -15.32 -2.81 1.00
CA GLY A 93 -16.40 -2.37 0.11
C GLY A 93 -15.96 -1.67 -1.18
N ASN A 94 -14.65 -1.61 -1.49
CA ASN A 94 -14.15 -0.96 -2.69
C ASN A 94 -13.06 -1.78 -3.39
N ARG A 95 -13.00 -1.67 -4.73
CA ARG A 95 -11.98 -2.31 -5.57
C ARG A 95 -11.56 -1.35 -6.67
N THR A 96 -10.35 -0.83 -6.57
CA THR A 96 -9.77 0.09 -7.57
C THR A 96 -8.88 -0.68 -8.53
N ILE A 97 -9.05 -0.43 -9.83
CA ILE A 97 -8.19 -0.96 -10.90
C ILE A 97 -7.36 0.20 -11.44
N ILE A 98 -6.05 0.20 -11.16
CA ILE A 98 -5.13 1.31 -11.47
C ILE A 98 -4.70 1.30 -12.94
N PHE A 99 -4.65 0.13 -13.58
CA PHE A 99 -4.41 0.05 -15.03
C PHE A 99 -5.33 -1.01 -15.61
N SER A 100 -6.04 -0.69 -16.68
CA SER A 100 -6.89 -1.66 -17.36
C SER A 100 -6.83 -1.51 -18.87
N GLN A 101 -6.54 -2.62 -19.54
CA GLN A 101 -6.49 -2.72 -21.00
C GLN A 101 -7.81 -2.32 -21.67
N GLY A 102 -8.93 -2.42 -20.96
CA GLY A 102 -10.26 -2.09 -21.49
C GLY A 102 -10.50 -0.60 -21.72
N PHE A 103 -9.66 0.30 -21.22
CA PHE A 103 -9.93 1.73 -21.27
C PHE A 103 -9.03 2.55 -22.21
N GLY A 104 -8.24 1.88 -23.05
CA GLY A 104 -7.48 2.50 -24.13
C GLY A 104 -6.06 2.93 -23.75
N TYR A 105 -5.68 2.84 -22.47
CA TYR A 105 -4.31 3.05 -22.03
C TYR A 105 -3.88 1.99 -21.01
N THR A 106 -2.69 1.45 -21.21
CA THR A 106 -2.01 0.56 -20.28
C THR A 106 -0.53 0.83 -20.42
N PRO A 107 0.19 1.19 -19.35
CA PRO A 107 1.63 1.40 -19.44
C PRO A 107 2.34 0.13 -19.92
N LYS A 108 3.57 0.29 -20.44
CA LYS A 108 4.44 -0.84 -20.75
C LYS A 108 4.60 -1.76 -19.54
N LYS A 109 4.78 -3.05 -19.82
CA LYS A 109 4.86 -4.11 -18.80
C LYS A 109 5.93 -3.82 -17.73
N ASP A 110 7.09 -3.31 -18.13
CA ASP A 110 8.18 -2.98 -17.20
C ASP A 110 7.81 -1.82 -16.26
N VAL A 111 7.06 -0.82 -16.74
CA VAL A 111 6.53 0.27 -15.93
C VAL A 111 5.49 -0.24 -14.94
N ILE A 112 4.59 -1.13 -15.38
CA ILE A 112 3.60 -1.77 -14.50
C ILE A 112 4.30 -2.58 -13.40
N GLU A 113 5.35 -3.32 -13.74
CA GLU A 113 6.12 -4.10 -12.77
C GLU A 113 6.80 -3.21 -11.73
N LYS A 114 7.40 -2.09 -12.15
CA LYS A 114 7.98 -1.09 -11.24
C LYS A 114 6.94 -0.49 -10.30
N ILE A 115 5.83 0.01 -10.85
CA ILE A 115 4.76 0.60 -10.04
C ILE A 115 4.14 -0.42 -9.08
N PHE A 116 3.92 -1.65 -9.53
CA PHE A 116 3.42 -2.72 -8.66
C PHE A 116 4.39 -3.01 -7.51
N ALA A 117 5.69 -3.08 -7.79
CA ALA A 117 6.71 -3.27 -6.76
C ALA A 117 6.74 -2.09 -5.77
N ASP A 118 6.66 -0.85 -6.26
CA ASP A 118 6.64 0.35 -5.43
C ASP A 118 5.41 0.42 -4.52
N ILE A 119 4.23 0.10 -5.05
CA ILE A 119 2.99 0.05 -4.26
C ILE A 119 3.11 -1.00 -3.14
N ASN A 120 3.61 -2.20 -3.44
CA ASN A 120 3.76 -3.25 -2.43
C ASN A 120 4.79 -2.86 -1.36
N ARG A 121 5.92 -2.28 -1.77
CA ARG A 121 6.93 -1.77 -0.84
C ARG A 121 6.31 -0.73 0.10
N ALA A 122 5.70 0.31 -0.44
CA ALA A 122 5.10 1.38 0.35
C ALA A 122 3.98 0.87 1.28
N PHE A 123 3.15 -0.05 0.82
CA PHE A 123 2.13 -0.70 1.66
C PHE A 123 2.73 -1.52 2.81
N ASN A 124 3.79 -2.29 2.54
CA ASN A 124 4.47 -3.07 3.58
C ASN A 124 5.22 -2.19 4.58
N ASP A 125 5.86 -1.12 4.11
CA ASP A 125 6.55 -0.14 4.96
C ASP A 125 5.54 0.55 5.87
N TYR A 126 4.40 1.00 5.32
CA TYR A 126 3.30 1.58 6.09
C TYR A 126 2.79 0.62 7.19
N ASN A 127 2.56 -0.64 6.85
CA ASN A 127 2.09 -1.63 7.82
C ASN A 127 3.16 -1.97 8.87
N THR A 128 4.44 -1.98 8.51
CA THR A 128 5.54 -2.17 9.45
C THR A 128 5.62 -1.01 10.43
N GLN A 129 5.59 0.23 9.95
CA GLN A 129 5.60 1.44 10.78
C GLN A 129 4.37 1.52 11.70
N LYS A 130 3.18 1.22 11.19
CA LYS A 130 1.96 1.13 12.00
C LYS A 130 2.09 0.09 13.11
N ASN A 131 2.75 -1.02 12.83
CA ASN A 131 3.03 -2.02 13.85
C ASN A 131 4.12 -1.52 14.81
N GLU A 132 5.15 -0.80 14.38
CA GLU A 132 6.17 -0.23 15.27
C GLU A 132 5.62 0.85 16.21
N GLU A 133 4.72 1.72 15.74
CA GLU A 133 4.00 2.70 16.58
C GLU A 133 2.96 2.03 17.51
N GLY A 134 2.47 0.84 17.14
CA GLY A 134 1.61 -0.01 17.96
C GLY A 134 2.35 -1.02 18.84
N THR A 135 3.68 -1.13 18.70
CA THR A 135 4.47 -2.15 19.38
C THR A 135 5.72 -1.51 19.99
N SER A 136 5.54 -0.91 21.17
CA SER A 136 6.54 -1.17 22.19
C SER A 136 6.50 -2.68 22.46
N VAL A 137 7.32 -3.47 21.77
CA VAL A 137 7.74 -4.77 22.30
C VAL A 137 8.60 -4.43 23.51
N LYS A 138 7.96 -4.08 24.63
CA LYS A 138 8.47 -4.57 25.89
C LYS A 138 8.28 -6.07 25.76
N GLU A 139 9.37 -6.83 25.73
CA GLU A 139 9.30 -8.25 26.05
C GLU A 139 8.40 -8.37 27.28
N GLU A 140 7.17 -8.88 27.09
CA GLU A 140 6.29 -9.09 28.22
C GLU A 140 7.02 -10.10 29.10
N SER A 141 7.28 -9.72 30.36
CA SER A 141 8.02 -10.60 31.26
C SER A 141 7.31 -11.95 31.30
N PRO A 142 8.06 -13.07 31.44
CA PRO A 142 7.49 -14.42 31.50
C PRO A 142 6.29 -14.51 32.45
N ASP A 143 6.29 -13.76 33.55
CA ASP A 143 5.19 -13.69 34.52
C ASP A 143 3.87 -13.14 33.94
N ILE A 144 3.93 -12.14 33.05
CA ILE A 144 2.75 -11.55 32.41
C ILE A 144 2.16 -12.55 31.40
N LEU A 145 3.03 -13.20 30.62
CA LEU A 145 2.62 -14.22 29.64
C LEU A 145 1.98 -15.43 30.33
N ILE A 146 2.57 -15.89 31.45
CA ILE A 146 2.02 -16.99 32.24
C ILE A 146 0.67 -16.63 32.87
N LYS A 147 0.49 -15.39 33.35
CA LYS A 147 -0.81 -14.92 33.87
C LYS A 147 -1.91 -14.92 32.80
N LYS A 148 -1.62 -14.44 31.58
CA LYS A 148 -2.56 -14.49 30.45
C LYS A 148 -2.89 -15.93 30.07
N LEU A 149 -1.89 -16.80 30.03
CA LEU A 149 -2.05 -18.22 29.74
C LEU A 149 -2.93 -18.92 30.79
N TYR A 150 -2.77 -18.57 32.07
CA TYR A 150 -3.59 -19.11 33.17
C TYR A 150 -5.04 -18.61 33.10
N ALA A 151 -5.26 -17.36 32.70
CA ALA A 151 -6.61 -16.84 32.49
C ALA A 151 -7.37 -17.62 31.39
N LEU A 152 -6.69 -17.98 30.29
CA LEU A 152 -7.29 -18.79 29.22
C LEU A 152 -7.61 -20.22 29.69
N TYR A 153 -6.76 -20.81 30.53
CA TYR A 153 -7.04 -22.10 31.17
C TYR A 153 -8.27 -22.02 32.11
N GLN A 154 -8.35 -20.99 32.95
CA GLN A 154 -9.49 -20.77 33.85
C GLN A 154 -10.80 -20.52 33.10
N GLN A 155 -10.74 -19.97 31.89
CA GLN A 155 -11.89 -19.80 31.00
C GLN A 155 -12.27 -21.08 30.25
N GLY A 156 -11.55 -22.19 30.44
CA GLY A 156 -11.80 -23.46 29.75
C GLY A 156 -11.43 -23.45 28.26
N ILE A 157 -10.69 -22.44 27.80
CA ILE A 157 -10.25 -22.30 26.41
C ILE A 157 -9.06 -23.22 26.12
N LEU A 158 -8.20 -23.44 27.12
CA LEU A 158 -7.07 -24.35 27.05
C LEU A 158 -7.32 -25.55 27.96
N THR A 159 -6.91 -26.73 27.50
CA THR A 159 -6.77 -27.90 28.35
C THR A 159 -5.56 -27.78 29.28
N GLU A 160 -5.52 -28.59 30.35
CA GLU A 160 -4.40 -28.61 31.30
C GLU A 160 -3.07 -28.98 30.63
N GLU A 161 -3.10 -29.90 29.67
CA GLU A 161 -1.93 -30.32 28.89
C GLU A 161 -1.40 -29.17 28.02
N GLU A 162 -2.29 -28.44 27.34
CA GLU A 162 -1.92 -27.28 26.51
C GLU A 162 -1.37 -26.13 27.35
N PHE A 163 -1.97 -25.87 28.50
CA PHE A 163 -1.47 -24.89 29.46
C PHE A 163 -0.05 -25.24 29.92
N THR A 164 0.17 -26.50 30.32
CA THR A 164 1.46 -26.96 30.85
C THR A 164 2.56 -26.90 29.79
N LEU A 165 2.27 -27.33 28.56
CA LEU A 165 3.25 -27.33 27.48
C LEU A 165 3.61 -25.90 27.03
N LYS A 166 2.63 -25.01 26.97
CA LYS A 166 2.85 -23.59 26.65
C LYS A 166 3.59 -22.85 27.77
N LYS A 167 3.33 -23.18 29.05
CA LYS A 167 4.07 -22.63 30.20
C LYS A 167 5.56 -23.03 30.16
N LYS A 168 5.87 -24.29 29.89
CA LYS A 168 7.26 -24.77 29.76
C LYS A 168 8.02 -24.08 28.63
N LYS A 169 7.35 -23.83 27.49
CA LYS A 169 7.91 -23.05 26.38
C LYS A 169 8.27 -21.61 26.78
N ILE A 170 7.42 -20.96 27.57
CA ILE A 170 7.67 -19.58 28.06
C ILE A 170 8.84 -19.55 29.05
N LEU A 171 9.02 -20.60 29.84
CA LEU A 171 10.11 -20.71 30.83
C LEU A 171 11.41 -21.29 30.26
N ASN A 172 11.47 -21.63 28.96
CA ASN A 172 12.61 -22.30 28.32
C ASN A 172 13.04 -23.61 29.02
N GLU A 173 12.10 -24.38 29.57
CA GLU A 173 12.36 -25.66 30.23
C GLU A 173 12.23 -26.87 29.26
N ILE A 174 12.67 -26.70 28.01
CA ILE A 174 12.60 -27.72 26.94
C ILE A 174 13.98 -27.94 26.33
#